data_AF-A0A8T3LVT1-F1
#
_entry.id   AF-A0A8T3LVT1-F1
#
_cell.length_a   1.000
_cell.length_b   1.000
_cell.length_c   1.000
_cell.angle_alpha   90.00
_cell.angle_beta   90.00
_cell.angle_gamma   90.00
#
_symmetry.space_group_name_H-M   'P 1'
#
loop_
_entity.id
_entity.type
_entity.pdbx_description
1 polymer ?
#
loop_
_entity_poly.entity_id
_entity_poly.type
_entity_poly.pdbx_seq_one_letter_code
_entity_poly.pdbx_strand_id
1 'polypeptide(L)' 'MTLIKYIALPALILVTAIVYWFLAYEPAGAVMLIIFAIAMGVMGWVLVPTFGDVGPTAPVDPDWHERNG' A
#
# COMPACT_ATOMS: atom_id res chain seq x y z
N MET A 1 -11.98 2.98 -4.71
CA MET A 1 -10.72 3.71 -4.97
C MET A 1 -9.95 2.99 -6.08
N THR A 2 -9.35 3.70 -7.04
CA THR A 2 -8.68 3.05 -8.18
C THR A 2 -7.35 2.42 -7.74
N LEU A 3 -7.10 1.17 -8.16
CA LEU A 3 -5.88 0.40 -7.86
C LEU A 3 -4.60 1.23 -8.07
N ILE A 4 -4.59 2.04 -9.13
CA ILE A 4 -3.52 3.00 -9.48
C ILE A 4 -3.09 3.88 -8.31
N LYS A 5 -4.02 4.38 -7.48
CA LYS A 5 -3.66 5.26 -6.35
C LYS A 5 -2.86 4.52 -5.26
N TYR A 6 -3.04 3.22 -5.11
CA TYR A 6 -2.31 2.42 -4.11
C TYR A 6 -0.91 2.04 -4.57
N ILE A 7 -0.74 1.78 -5.87
CA ILE A 7 0.55 1.37 -6.41
C ILE A 7 1.42 2.59 -6.75
N ALA A 8 0.83 3.78 -6.91
CA ALA A 8 1.55 4.99 -7.29
C ALA A 8 2.70 5.34 -6.33
N LEU A 9 2.45 5.31 -5.02
CA LEU A 9 3.47 5.67 -4.04
C LEU A 9 4.62 4.66 -3.94
N PRO A 10 4.38 3.34 -3.79
CA PRO A 10 5.46 2.36 -3.81
C PRO A 10 6.22 2.36 -5.14
N ALA A 11 5.54 2.56 -6.28
CA ALA A 11 6.22 2.68 -7.57
C ALA A 11 7.13 3.92 -7.65
N LEU A 12 6.68 5.08 -7.13
CA LEU A 12 7.50 6.30 -7.06
C LEU A 12 8.74 6.12 -6.17
N ILE A 13 8.61 5.40 -5.06
CA ILE A 13 9.74 5.09 -4.18
C ILE A 13 10.74 4.18 -4.91
N LEU A 14 10.26 3.17 -5.65
CA LEU A 14 11.11 2.32 -6.48
C LEU A 14 11.88 3.12 -7.54
N VAL A 15 11.21 4.05 -8.24
CA VAL A 15 11.87 4.95 -9.19
C VAL A 15 12.92 5.80 -8.49
N THR A 16 12.60 6.32 -7.30
CA THR A 16 13.54 7.09 -6.48
C THR A 16 14.76 6.25 -6.09
N ALA A 17 14.59 4.98 -5.74
CA ALA A 17 15.68 4.07 -5.42
C ALA A 17 16.63 3.86 -6.62
N ILE A 18 16.06 3.70 -7.82
CA ILE A 18 16.83 3.56 -9.07
C ILE A 18 17.62 4.84 -9.34
N VAL A 19 16.97 6.00 -9.27
CA VAL A 19 17.64 7.30 -9.47
C VAL A 19 18.74 7.52 -8.43
N TYR A 20 18.45 7.23 -7.16
CA TYR A 20 19.41 7.34 -6.06
C TYR A 20 20.65 6.48 -6.31
N TRP A 21 20.48 5.23 -6.75
CA TRP A 21 21.59 4.36 -7.09
C TRP A 21 22.54 4.96 -8.14
N PHE A 22 21.99 5.52 -9.22
CA PHE A 22 22.79 6.14 -10.28
C PHE A 22 23.44 7.48 -9.89
N LEU A 23 22.92 8.16 -8.87
CA LEU A 23 23.48 9.42 -8.39
C LEU A 23 24.52 9.24 -7.28
N ALA A 24 24.27 8.34 -6.34
CA ALA A 24 25.06 8.18 -5.13
C ALA A 24 26.00 6.95 -5.15
N TYR A 25 25.69 5.93 -5.95
CA TYR A 25 26.38 4.62 -5.93
C TYR A 25 26.53 4.01 -4.53
N GLU A 26 25.58 4.33 -3.65
CA GLU A 26 25.59 3.92 -2.26
C GLU A 26 24.56 2.79 -2.07
N PRO A 27 25.00 1.56 -1.73
CA PRO A 27 24.13 0.40 -1.74
C PRO A 27 23.13 0.37 -0.58
N ALA A 28 23.48 0.83 0.62
CA ALA A 28 22.63 0.70 1.80
C ALA A 28 21.35 1.53 1.66
N GLY A 29 21.46 2.79 1.24
CA GLY A 29 20.36 3.70 0.99
C GLY A 29 19.48 3.23 -0.16
N ALA A 30 20.07 2.74 -1.26
CA ALA A 30 19.31 2.19 -2.39
C ALA A 30 18.49 0.97 -1.96
N VAL A 31 19.10 0.03 -1.23
CA VAL A 31 18.43 -1.16 -0.71
C VAL A 31 17.35 -0.79 0.30
N MET A 32 17.59 0.19 1.18
CA MET A 32 16.60 0.67 2.13
C MET A 32 15.35 1.21 1.42
N LEU A 33 15.53 2.00 0.36
CA LEU A 33 14.42 2.52 -0.45
C LEU A 33 13.63 1.41 -1.15
N ILE A 34 14.33 0.38 -1.67
CA ILE A 34 13.69 -0.79 -2.28
C ILE A 34 12.84 -1.55 -1.23
N ILE A 35 13.41 -1.84 -0.06
CA ILE A 35 12.70 -2.53 1.02
C ILE A 35 11.46 -1.74 1.44
N PHE A 36 11.60 -0.41 1.58
CA PHE A 36 10.48 0.45 1.94
C PHE A 36 9.36 0.43 0.88
N ALA A 37 9.71 0.47 -0.41
CA ALA A 37 8.73 0.36 -1.50
C ALA A 37 7.99 -0.98 -1.47
N ILE A 38 8.71 -2.09 -1.21
CA ILE A 38 8.11 -3.42 -1.08
C ILE A 38 7.16 -3.47 0.12
N ALA A 39 7.59 -2.98 1.29
CA ALA A 39 6.77 -2.95 2.49
C ALA A 39 5.46 -2.17 2.26
N MET A 40 5.54 -1.02 1.58
CA MET A 40 4.38 -0.23 1.18
C MET A 40 3.45 -0.97 0.22
N GLY A 41 4.01 -1.69 -0.75
CA GLY A 41 3.23 -2.54 -1.66
C GLY A 41 2.49 -3.66 -0.92
N VAL A 42 3.17 -4.32 0.03
CA VAL A 42 2.56 -5.36 0.89
C VAL A 42 1.45 -4.78 1.77
N MET A 43 1.70 -3.64 2.41
CA MET A 43 0.69 -2.93 3.20
C MET A 43 -0.54 -2.58 2.36
N GLY A 44 -0.33 -2.05 1.16
CA GLY A 44 -1.42 -1.78 0.22
C GLY A 44 -2.19 -3.05 -0.13
N TRP A 45 -1.49 -4.13 -0.46
CA TRP A 45 -2.10 -5.43 -0.79
C TRP A 45 -2.99 -5.96 0.33
N VAL A 46 -2.52 -5.89 1.58
CA VAL A 46 -3.26 -6.36 2.77
C VAL A 46 -4.49 -5.49 3.06
N LEU A 47 -4.40 -4.18 2.82
CA LEU A 47 -5.49 -3.24 3.09
C LEU A 47 -6.50 -3.11 1.94
N VAL A 48 -6.15 -3.54 0.73
CA VAL A 48 -7.06 -3.46 -0.45
C VAL A 48 -8.42 -4.14 -0.19
N PRO A 49 -8.50 -5.35 0.39
CA PRO A 49 -9.77 -5.99 0.72
C PRO A 49 -10.61 -5.20 1.74
N THR A 50 -9.96 -4.53 2.70
CA THR A 50 -10.65 -3.85 3.81
C THR A 50 -11.22 -2.48 3.43
N PHE A 51 -10.93 -1.96 2.23
CA PHE A 51 -11.44 -0.64 1.82
C PHE A 51 -12.94 -0.60 1.53
N GLY A 52 -13.58 -1.76 1.40
CA GLY A 52 -15.04 -1.89 1.33
C GLY A 52 -15.69 -2.23 2.68
N ASP A 53 -14.90 -2.65 3.67
CA ASP A 53 -15.37 -3.03 4.99
C ASP A 53 -15.48 -1.79 5.89
N VAL A 54 -16.57 -1.07 5.69
CA VAL A 54 -17.08 -0.14 6.69
C VAL A 54 -18.17 -0.87 7.48
N GLY A 55 -17.78 -1.42 8.63
CA GLY A 55 -18.75 -1.92 9.60
C GLY A 55 -19.70 -0.80 10.04
N PRO A 56 -20.90 -1.12 10.56
CA PRO A 56 -21.86 -0.11 10.98
C PRO A 56 -21.24 0.86 11.98
N THR A 57 -21.05 2.12 11.59
CA THR A 57 -20.82 3.18 12.58
C THR A 57 -22.14 3.33 13.34
N ALA A 58 -22.22 2.69 14.51
CA ALA A 58 -23.40 2.53 15.38
C ALA A 58 -24.48 3.64 15.28
N PRO A 59 -25.79 3.32 15.43
CA PRO A 59 -26.32 2.22 16.24
C PRO A 59 -26.51 0.93 15.45
N VAL A 60 -26.11 -0.17 16.09
CA VAL A 60 -26.20 -1.56 15.66
C VAL A 60 -27.54 -1.88 15.00
N ASP A 61 -27.49 -2.05 13.68
CA ASP A 61 -28.59 -2.57 12.87
C ASP A 61 -28.68 -4.09 13.11
N PRO A 62 -29.81 -4.61 13.65
CA PRO A 62 -30.00 -6.03 13.94
C PRO A 62 -29.92 -6.92 12.69
N ASP A 63 -30.15 -6.35 11.51
CA ASP A 63 -30.22 -7.05 10.22
C ASP A 63 -28.89 -6.95 9.44
N TRP A 64 -27.85 -6.36 10.04
CA TRP A 64 -26.54 -6.30 9.40
C TRP A 64 -25.91 -7.69 9.32
N HIS A 65 -25.61 -8.09 8.10
CA HIS A 65 -24.87 -9.30 7.80
C HIS A 65 -23.69 -8.96 6.87
N GLU A 66 -22.53 -9.56 7.14
CA GLU A 66 -21.35 -9.44 6.29
C GLU A 66 -21.69 -9.87 4.86
N ARG A 67 -21.05 -9.20 3.88
CA ARG A 67 -21.22 -9.53 2.48
C ARG A 67 -20.68 -10.95 2.24
N ASN A 68 -21.56 -11.91 1.96
CA ASN A 68 -21.16 -13.24 1.52
C ASN A 68 -20.19 -13.11 0.33
N GLY A 69 -19.02 -13.73 0.49
CA GLY A 69 -17.92 -13.71 -0.47
C GLY A 69 -18.27 -14.26 -1.84
#